data_AF-A0A7C4FDK2-F1
#
_entry.id   AF-A0A7C4FDK2-F1
#
_cell.length_a   1.000
_cell.length_b   1.000
_cell.length_c   1.000
_cell.angle_alpha   90.00
_cell.angle_beta   90.00
_cell.angle_gamma   90.00
#
_symmetry.space_group_name_H-M   'P 1'
#
loop_
_entity.id
_entity.type
_entity.pdbx_description
1 polymer ?
#
loop_
_entity_poly.entity_id
_entity_poly.type
_entity_poly.pdbx_seq_one_letter_code
_entity_poly.pdbx_strand_id
1 'polypeptide(L)'
;MKILLWLLPFVDIFRLPQIIEFYRGWGVEIPPKHAKGGLVERLAGYLPVGVVSGYFLGTTSLLLLLLVLPFAGGLEFYLMLRGFRPWTFFKGKPRILVLKVFLLEAYNASAYFMLGVMLGILF
;
A
#
# COMPACT_ATOMS: atom_id res chain seq x y z
N MET A 1 -4.34 12.67 -10.80
CA MET A 1 -3.38 11.87 -11.60
C MET A 1 -1.97 11.87 -11.01
N LYS A 2 -1.37 13.01 -10.64
CA LYS A 2 0.00 13.07 -10.10
C LYS A 2 0.28 12.13 -8.92
N ILE A 3 -0.68 11.98 -7.99
CA ILE A 3 -0.53 11.09 -6.82
C ILE A 3 -0.34 9.61 -7.19
N LEU A 4 -1.00 9.11 -8.23
CA LEU A 4 -0.85 7.72 -8.66
C LEU A 4 0.57 7.45 -9.15
N LEU A 5 1.16 8.40 -9.88
CA LEU A 5 2.55 8.30 -10.33
C LEU A 5 3.53 8.34 -9.17
N TRP A 6 3.23 9.13 -8.13
CA TRP A 6 4.04 9.16 -6.92
C TRP A 6 3.97 7.87 -6.12
N LEU A 7 2.89 7.11 -6.25
CA LEU A 7 2.68 5.83 -5.59
C LEU A 7 3.18 4.62 -6.41
N LEU A 8 3.88 4.86 -7.52
CA LEU A 8 4.55 3.78 -8.24
C LEU A 8 5.73 3.25 -7.40
N PRO A 9 6.05 1.94 -7.54
CA PRO A 9 7.18 1.36 -6.85
C PRO A 9 8.46 2.14 -7.09
N PHE A 10 9.27 2.29 -6.05
CA PHE A 10 10.50 3.09 -5.99
C PHE A 10 10.32 4.60 -6.16
N VAL A 11 9.29 5.09 -6.86
CA VAL A 11 9.00 6.53 -6.99
C VAL A 11 8.54 7.11 -5.65
N ASP A 12 7.75 6.35 -4.90
CA ASP A 12 7.23 6.75 -3.59
C ASP A 12 8.33 7.01 -2.55
N ILE A 13 9.49 6.36 -2.68
CA ILE A 13 10.70 6.61 -1.88
C ILE A 13 11.12 8.08 -2.00
N PHE A 14 11.17 8.59 -3.23
CA PHE A 14 11.60 9.96 -3.52
C PHE A 14 10.47 10.98 -3.37
N ARG A 15 9.22 10.52 -3.35
CA ARG A 15 8.02 11.35 -3.27
C ARG A 15 7.34 11.32 -1.90
N LEU A 16 7.95 10.68 -0.90
CA LEU A 16 7.37 10.51 0.43
C LEU A 16 6.95 11.85 1.08
N PRO A 17 7.76 12.94 1.02
CA PRO A 17 7.33 14.23 1.55
C PRO A 17 6.07 14.77 0.87
N GLN A 18 5.99 14.68 -0.47
CA GLN A 18 4.85 15.16 -1.26
C GLN A 18 3.60 14.32 -1.02
N ILE A 19 3.74 13.01 -0.80
CA ILE A 19 2.64 12.11 -0.45
C ILE A 19 2.07 12.48 0.94
N ILE A 20 2.94 12.68 1.93
CA ILE A 20 2.52 13.10 3.28
C ILE A 20 1.83 14.46 3.25
N GLU A 21 2.38 15.41 2.51
CA GLU A 21 1.78 16.74 2.34
C GLU A 21 0.43 16.68 1.63
N PHE A 22 0.30 15.83 0.60
CA PHE A 22 -0.96 15.59 -0.09
C PHE A 22 -2.05 15.06 0.86
N TYR A 23 -1.72 14.07 1.68
CA TYR A 23 -2.66 13.55 2.69
C TYR A 23 -2.98 14.57 3.78
N ARG A 24 -2.01 15.39 4.18
CA ARG A 24 -2.25 16.52 5.09
C ARG A 24 -3.25 17.52 4.48
N GLY A 25 -3.17 17.78 3.18
CA GLY A 25 -4.14 18.59 2.44
C GLY A 25 -5.58 18.04 2.48
N TRP A 26 -5.75 16.74 2.73
CA TRP A 26 -7.05 16.11 2.99
C TRP A 26 -7.43 16.05 4.47
N GLY A 27 -6.65 16.67 5.34
CA GLY A 27 -6.82 16.64 6.79
C GLY A 27 -6.39 15.33 7.43
N VAL A 28 -5.53 14.52 6.78
CA VAL A 28 -4.96 13.29 7.35
C VAL A 28 -3.49 13.53 7.71
N GLU A 29 -3.22 13.62 9.01
CA GLU A 29 -1.85 13.81 9.51
C GLU A 29 -1.18 12.46 9.75
N ILE A 30 -0.59 11.91 8.70
CA ILE A 30 0.14 10.64 8.78
C ILE A 30 1.48 10.88 9.49
N PRO A 31 1.79 10.18 10.59
CA PRO A 31 3.09 10.29 11.24
C PRO A 31 4.22 9.89 10.27
N PRO A 32 5.33 10.65 10.16
CA PRO A 32 6.43 10.29 9.26
C PRO A 32 7.01 8.90 9.52
N LYS A 33 7.03 8.45 10.78
CA LYS A 33 7.44 7.09 11.15
C LYS A 33 6.52 6.02 10.56
N HIS A 34 5.22 6.26 10.55
CA HIS A 34 4.24 5.35 9.97
C HIS A 34 4.39 5.30 8.44
N ALA A 35 4.53 6.46 7.79
CA ALA A 35 4.76 6.54 6.35
C ALA A 35 6.05 5.81 5.91
N LYS A 36 7.14 5.94 6.69
CA LYS A 36 8.38 5.17 6.48
C LYS A 36 8.17 3.67 6.72
N GLY A 37 7.39 3.30 7.73
CA GLY A 37 7.03 1.90 8.01
C GLY A 37 6.34 1.24 6.81
N GLY A 38 5.33 1.91 6.24
CA GLY A 38 4.64 1.41 5.04
C GLY A 38 5.58 1.28 3.84
N LEU A 39 6.54 2.19 3.67
CA LEU A 39 7.56 2.08 2.62
C LEU A 39 8.45 0.83 2.81
N VAL A 40 8.89 0.58 4.05
CA VAL A 40 9.70 -0.61 4.38
C VAL A 40 8.91 -1.89 4.17
N GLU A 41 7.65 -1.93 4.59
CA GLU A 41 6.75 -3.07 4.37
C GLU A 41 6.58 -3.38 2.87
N ARG A 42 6.54 -2.36 2.01
CA ARG A 42 6.49 -2.54 0.55
C ARG A 42 7.78 -3.08 -0.04
N LEU A 43 8.91 -2.54 0.38
CA LEU A 43 10.22 -2.97 -0.12
C LEU A 43 10.64 -4.35 0.39
N ALA A 44 10.36 -4.65 1.66
CA ALA A 44 10.83 -5.86 2.33
C ALA A 44 9.75 -6.95 2.48
N GLY A 45 8.47 -6.61 2.31
CA GLY A 45 7.34 -7.53 2.38
C GLY A 45 6.77 -7.81 1.00
N TYR A 46 5.98 -6.87 0.46
CA TYR A 46 5.21 -7.12 -0.77
C TYR A 46 6.07 -7.44 -2.00
N LEU A 47 7.19 -6.73 -2.19
CA LEU A 47 8.10 -6.97 -3.31
C LEU A 47 8.76 -8.36 -3.25
N PRO A 48 9.45 -8.77 -2.17
CA PRO A 48 10.01 -10.12 -2.06
C PRO A 48 8.97 -11.24 -2.15
N VAL A 49 7.79 -11.06 -1.53
CA VAL A 49 6.70 -12.04 -1.65
C VAL A 49 6.25 -12.16 -3.11
N GLY A 50 6.17 -11.04 -3.83
CA GLY A 50 5.96 -11.02 -5.28
C GLY A 50 7.02 -11.80 -6.04
N VAL A 51 8.31 -11.57 -5.77
CA VAL A 51 9.42 -12.29 -6.43
C VAL A 51 9.33 -13.79 -6.21
N VAL A 52 9.19 -14.22 -4.95
CA VAL A 52 9.12 -15.64 -4.59
C VAL A 52 7.91 -16.30 -5.25
N SER A 53 6.73 -15.69 -5.14
CA SER A 53 5.53 -16.26 -5.78
C SER A 53 5.66 -16.28 -7.30
N GLY A 54 6.14 -15.20 -7.93
CA GLY A 54 6.39 -15.13 -9.38
C GLY A 54 7.32 -16.23 -9.88
N TYR A 55 8.39 -16.51 -9.14
CA TYR A 55 9.34 -17.58 -9.47
C TYR A 55 8.69 -18.97 -9.44
N PHE A 56 7.87 -19.27 -8.43
CA PHE A 56 7.29 -20.60 -8.26
C PHE A 56 5.97 -20.83 -9.03
N LEU A 57 5.15 -19.80 -9.20
CA LEU A 57 3.78 -19.92 -9.71
C LEU A 57 3.57 -19.13 -11.02
N GLY A 58 4.56 -18.37 -11.48
CA GLY A 58 4.46 -17.52 -12.64
C GLY A 58 3.36 -16.47 -12.49
N THR A 59 2.60 -16.25 -13.57
CA THR A 59 1.48 -15.30 -13.61
C THR A 59 0.31 -15.71 -12.71
N THR A 60 0.20 -16.98 -12.33
CA THR A 60 -0.82 -17.48 -11.38
C THR A 60 -0.72 -16.78 -10.03
N SER A 61 0.45 -16.28 -9.65
CA SER A 61 0.68 -15.47 -8.45
C SER A 61 -0.24 -14.25 -8.35
N LEU A 62 -0.70 -13.70 -9.47
CA LEU A 62 -1.60 -12.54 -9.46
C LEU A 62 -2.97 -12.88 -8.84
N LEU A 63 -3.38 -14.16 -8.83
CA LEU A 63 -4.59 -14.60 -8.13
C LEU A 63 -4.47 -14.42 -6.61
N LEU A 64 -3.25 -14.38 -6.06
CA LEU A 64 -3.02 -14.11 -4.65
C LEU A 64 -3.48 -12.70 -4.27
N LEU A 65 -3.36 -11.70 -5.15
CA LEU A 65 -3.91 -10.37 -4.90
C LEU A 65 -5.43 -10.43 -4.75
N LEU A 66 -6.11 -11.16 -5.63
CA LEU A 66 -7.56 -11.30 -5.63
C LEU A 66 -8.08 -12.02 -4.39
N LEU A 67 -7.28 -12.94 -3.82
CA LEU A 67 -7.60 -13.64 -2.59
C LEU A 67 -7.26 -12.78 -1.37
N VAL A 68 -6.07 -12.18 -1.30
CA VAL A 68 -5.60 -11.50 -0.09
C VAL A 68 -6.29 -10.15 0.13
N LEU A 69 -6.54 -9.36 -0.92
CA LEU A 69 -7.18 -8.05 -0.81
C LEU A 69 -8.53 -8.07 -0.07
N PRO A 70 -9.51 -8.94 -0.38
CA PRO A 70 -10.79 -8.92 0.32
C PRO A 70 -10.68 -9.36 1.79
N PHE A 71 -9.79 -10.31 2.12
CA PHE A 71 -9.65 -10.79 3.50
C PHE A 71 -8.77 -9.87 4.35
N ALA A 72 -7.51 -9.70 3.96
CA ALA A 72 -6.56 -8.87 4.70
C ALA A 72 -6.90 -7.38 4.56
N GLY A 73 -7.18 -6.93 3.33
CA GLY A 73 -7.56 -5.53 3.09
C GLY A 73 -8.91 -5.16 3.72
N GLY A 74 -9.87 -6.09 3.77
CA GLY A 74 -11.13 -5.88 4.48
C GLY A 74 -10.94 -5.64 5.99
N LEU A 75 -10.12 -6.47 6.62
CA LEU A 75 -9.75 -6.31 8.04
C LEU A 75 -8.99 -4.99 8.27
N GLU A 76 -8.01 -4.69 7.42
CA GLU A 76 -7.19 -3.49 7.52
C GLU A 76 -8.04 -2.22 7.36
N PHE A 77 -8.92 -2.18 6.35
CA PHE A 77 -9.85 -1.07 6.17
C PHE A 77 -10.78 -0.90 7.38
N TYR A 78 -11.26 -2.01 7.97
CA TYR A 78 -12.05 -1.96 9.20
C TYR A 78 -11.25 -1.34 10.36
N LEU A 79 -9.99 -1.74 10.55
CA LEU A 79 -9.12 -1.18 11.59
C LEU A 79 -8.84 0.31 11.36
N MET A 80 -8.64 0.72 10.10
CA MET A 80 -8.49 2.12 9.71
C MET A 80 -9.73 2.94 10.06
N LEU A 81 -10.94 2.44 9.74
CA LEU A 81 -12.21 3.09 10.08
C LEU A 81 -12.41 3.26 11.59
N ARG A 82 -11.90 2.31 12.39
CA ARG A 82 -11.95 2.39 13.85
C ARG A 82 -10.85 3.27 14.44
N GLY A 83 -9.86 3.66 13.65
CA GLY A 83 -8.65 4.33 14.14
C GLY A 83 -7.89 3.46 15.15
N PHE A 84 -7.95 2.13 15.01
CA PHE A 84 -7.21 1.20 15.86
C PHE A 84 -5.72 1.25 15.48
N ARG A 85 -4.80 1.05 16.45
CA ARG A 85 -3.35 1.11 16.14
C ARG A 85 -3.01 0.16 14.98
N PRO A 86 -2.17 0.57 14.01
CA PRO A 86 -1.40 1.83 13.94
C PRO A 86 -2.16 3.04 13.35
N TRP A 87 -3.44 2.91 13.04
CA TRP A 87 -4.29 3.85 12.29
C TRP A 87 -4.92 4.98 13.12
N THR A 88 -4.34 5.33 14.27
CA THR A 88 -4.96 6.29 15.21
C THR A 88 -5.22 7.67 14.59
N PHE A 89 -4.48 8.04 13.55
CA PHE A 89 -4.63 9.29 12.80
C PHE A 89 -5.89 9.35 11.92
N PHE A 90 -6.60 8.22 11.73
CA PHE A 90 -7.91 8.18 11.07
C PHE A 90 -9.09 8.30 12.03
N LYS A 91 -8.85 8.36 13.35
CA LYS A 91 -9.93 8.44 14.35
C LYS A 91 -10.81 9.68 14.09
N GLY A 92 -12.12 9.44 13.92
CA GLY A 92 -13.10 10.50 13.66
C GLY A 92 -13.09 11.07 12.23
N LYS A 93 -12.33 10.50 11.29
CA LYS A 93 -12.32 10.94 9.89
C LYS A 93 -13.52 10.39 9.11
N PRO A 94 -14.01 11.11 8.07
CA PRO A 94 -15.10 10.63 7.22
C PRO A 94 -14.76 9.28 6.54
N ARG A 95 -15.71 8.35 6.51
CA ARG A 95 -15.51 7.01 5.90
C ARG A 95 -15.00 7.08 4.47
N ILE A 96 -15.53 8.02 3.68
CA ILE A 96 -15.11 8.23 2.28
C ILE A 96 -13.65 8.66 2.15
N LEU A 97 -13.14 9.42 3.12
CA LEU A 97 -11.73 9.84 3.14
C LEU A 97 -10.83 8.65 3.47
N VAL A 98 -11.21 7.85 4.47
CA VAL A 98 -10.48 6.63 4.83
C VAL A 98 -10.44 5.66 3.64
N LEU A 99 -11.57 5.48 2.94
CA LEU A 99 -11.64 4.64 1.75
C LEU A 99 -10.70 5.13 0.64
N LYS A 100 -10.63 6.44 0.39
CA LYS A 100 -9.71 7.01 -0.60
C LYS A 100 -8.25 6.70 -0.26
N VAL A 101 -7.85 6.87 1.00
CA VAL A 101 -6.46 6.58 1.40
C VAL A 101 -6.19 5.08 1.35
N PHE A 102 -7.12 4.24 1.82
CA PHE A 102 -7.00 2.78 1.72
C PHE A 102 -6.80 2.31 0.28
N LEU A 103 -7.59 2.83 -0.67
CA LEU A 103 -7.44 2.47 -2.08
C LEU A 103 -6.11 2.94 -2.69
N LEU A 104 -5.59 4.09 -2.26
CA LEU A 104 -4.27 4.58 -2.71
C LEU A 104 -3.13 3.73 -2.16
N GLU A 105 -3.17 3.35 -0.89
CA GLU A 105 -2.17 2.46 -0.31
C GLU A 105 -2.27 1.03 -0.88
N ALA A 106 -3.49 0.53 -1.10
CA ALA A 106 -3.72 -0.77 -1.75
C ALA A 106 -3.21 -0.79 -3.19
N TYR A 107 -3.39 0.31 -3.94
CA TYR A 107 -2.80 0.49 -5.27
C TYR A 107 -1.27 0.40 -5.22
N ASN A 108 -0.64 1.12 -4.28
CA ASN A 108 0.81 1.13 -4.11
C ASN A 108 1.34 -0.26 -3.73
N ALA A 109 0.76 -0.90 -2.72
CA ALA A 109 1.15 -2.24 -2.28
C ALA A 109 0.99 -3.29 -3.39
N SER A 110 -0.12 -3.22 -4.14
CA SER A 110 -0.35 -4.12 -5.29
C SER A 110 0.69 -3.91 -6.38
N ALA A 111 1.09 -2.65 -6.65
CA ALA A 111 2.12 -2.36 -7.63
C ALA A 111 3.49 -2.92 -7.24
N TYR A 112 3.86 -2.86 -5.95
CA TYR A 112 5.10 -3.49 -5.44
C TYR A 112 5.07 -5.01 -5.58
N PHE A 113 3.94 -5.64 -5.23
CA PHE A 113 3.77 -7.09 -5.42
C PHE A 113 3.86 -7.48 -6.90
N MET A 114 3.15 -6.78 -7.78
CA MET A 114 3.17 -7.04 -9.23
C MET A 114 4.58 -6.88 -9.81
N LEU A 115 5.32 -5.86 -9.40
CA LEU A 115 6.71 -5.68 -9.80
C LEU A 115 7.57 -6.87 -9.33
N GLY A 116 7.36 -7.33 -8.10
CA GLY A 116 8.02 -8.53 -7.59
C GLY A 116 7.72 -9.75 -8.44
N VAL A 117 6.44 -10.00 -8.75
CA VAL A 117 6.02 -11.13 -9.62
C VAL A 117 6.69 -11.06 -10.98
N MET A 118 6.72 -9.88 -11.62
CA MET A 118 7.39 -9.69 -12.90
C MET A 118 8.88 -10.01 -12.82
N LEU A 119 9.56 -9.54 -11.77
CA LEU A 119 10.97 -9.87 -11.55
C LEU A 119 11.16 -11.37 -11.33
N GLY A 120 10.33 -12.00 -10.51
CA GLY A 120 10.40 -13.44 -10.24
C GLY A 120 10.15 -14.32 -11.46
N ILE A 121 9.37 -13.85 -12.44
CA ILE A 121 9.16 -14.56 -13.72
C ILE A 121 10.38 -14.44 -14.65
N LEU A 122 11.15 -13.36 -14.52
CA LEU A 122 12.31 -13.09 -15.37
C LEU A 122 13.59 -13.83 -14.92
N PHE A 123 13.64 -14.28 -13.66
CA PHE A 123 14.75 -15.03 -13.07
C PHE A 123 14.38 -16.50 -12.87
#